data_AF-A0A450WVA8-F1
#
_entry.id   AF-A0A450WVA8-F1
#
_cell.length_a   1.000
_cell.length_b   1.000
_cell.length_c   1.000
_cell.angle_alpha   90.00
_cell.angle_beta   90.00
_cell.angle_gamma   90.00
#
_symmetry.space_group_name_H-M   'P 1'
#
loop_
_entity.id
_entity.type
_entity.pdbx_description
1 polymer ?
#
loop_
_entity_poly.entity_id
_entity_poly.type
_entity_poly.pdbx_seq_one_letter_code
_entity_poly.pdbx_strand_id
1 'polypeptide(L)' 'MNKYVLDTSALLAFIEEEKGVETVDGLLEGTLDKKSKIYISTVTAIEVFYISLRK' A
#
# COMPACT_ATOMS: atom_id res chain seq x y z
N MET A 1 -14.38 11.83 -1.86
CA MET A 1 -13.16 11.40 -1.16
C MET A 1 -13.33 9.94 -0.79
N ASN A 2 -12.64 9.06 -1.51
CA ASN A 2 -12.75 7.62 -1.33
C ASN A 2 -11.83 7.14 -0.20
N LYS A 3 -12.22 6.08 0.52
CA LYS A 3 -11.44 5.53 1.63
C LYS A 3 -11.00 4.12 1.26
N TYR A 4 -9.71 3.85 1.38
CA TYR A 4 -9.11 2.56 1.07
C TYR A 4 -8.32 2.05 2.26
N VAL A 5 -8.36 0.74 2.48
CA VAL A 5 -7.46 0.04 3.42
C VAL A 5 -6.54 -0.79 2.56
N LEU A 6 -5.23 -0.56 2.65
CA LEU A 6 -4.25 -1.39 1.96
C LEU A 6 -3.86 -2.55 2.87
N ASP A 7 -3.90 -3.75 2.32
CA ASP A 7 -3.37 -4.94 2.97
C ASP A 7 -1.89 -5.13 2.63
N THR A 8 -1.30 -6.19 3.17
CA THR A 8 0.12 -6.48 3.01
C THR A 8 0.48 -6.75 1.54
N SER A 9 -0.41 -7.37 0.76
CA SER A 9 -0.15 -7.65 -0.65
C SER A 9 -0.08 -6.38 -1.50
N ALA A 10 -0.95 -5.39 -1.21
CA ALA A 10 -0.92 -4.11 -1.91
C ALA A 10 0.37 -3.32 -1.60
N LEU A 11 0.84 -3.35 -0.35
CA LEU A 11 2.10 -2.69 0.02
C LEU A 11 3.31 -3.38 -0.61
N LEU A 12 3.34 -4.72 -0.62
CA LEU A 12 4.42 -5.46 -1.25
C LEU A 12 4.44 -5.27 -2.77
N ALA A 13 3.28 -5.25 -3.43
CA ALA A 13 3.21 -4.97 -4.86
C ALA A 13 3.84 -3.63 -5.23
N PHE A 14 3.65 -2.61 -4.38
CA PHE A 14 4.29 -1.30 -4.55
C PHE A 14 5.80 -1.32 -4.26
N ILE A 15 6.22 -1.95 -3.15
CA ILE A 15 7.63 -1.98 -2.73
C ILE A 15 8.50 -2.79 -3.70
N GLU A 16 7.97 -3.88 -4.24
CA GLU A 16 8.71 -4.85 -5.06
C GLU A 16 8.50 -4.64 -6.57
N GLU A 17 7.78 -3.58 -6.95
CA GLU A 17 7.43 -3.25 -8.34
C GLU A 17 6.75 -4.44 -9.08
N GLU A 18 5.86 -5.15 -8.38
CA GLU A 18 5.13 -6.30 -8.93
C GLU A 18 3.85 -5.89 -9.67
N LYS A 19 3.18 -6.86 -10.29
CA LYS A 19 1.91 -6.65 -11.00
C LYS A 19 0.87 -6.00 -10.08
N GLY A 20 0.31 -4.86 -10.52
CA GLY A 20 -0.68 -4.09 -9.76
C GLY A 20 -0.08 -2.86 -9.07
N VAL A 21 1.23 -2.63 -9.18
CA VAL A 21 1.90 -1.40 -8.73
C VAL A 21 1.21 -0.14 -9.25
N GLU A 22 0.78 -0.12 -10.51
CA GLU A 22 0.11 1.01 -11.13
C GLU A 22 -1.22 1.38 -10.45
N THR A 23 -1.89 0.39 -9.86
CA THR A 23 -3.14 0.61 -9.12
C THR A 23 -2.83 1.25 -7.76
N VAL A 24 -1.80 0.77 -7.07
CA VAL A 24 -1.41 1.30 -5.76
C VAL A 24 -0.85 2.72 -5.91
N ASP A 25 -0.04 2.96 -6.93
CA ASP A 25 0.47 4.29 -7.30
C ASP A 25 -0.66 5.28 -7.55
N GLY A 26 -1.63 4.93 -8.40
CA GLY A 26 -2.76 5.82 -8.67
C GLY A 26 -3.59 6.14 -7.41
N LEU A 27 -3.69 5.20 -6.47
CA LEU A 27 -4.34 5.45 -5.18
C LEU A 27 -3.53 6.41 -4.31
N LEU A 28 -2.20 6.25 -4.27
CA LEU A 28 -1.27 7.12 -3.54
C LEU A 28 -1.24 8.54 -4.13
N GLU A 29 -1.12 8.69 -5.44
CA GLU A 29 -1.24 9.98 -6.14
C GLU A 29 -2.57 10.66 -5.83
N GLY A 30 -3.66 9.90 -5.80
CA GLY A 30 -4.98 10.38 -5.40
C GLY A 30 -5.02 10.98 -3.98
N THR A 31 -4.09 10.63 -3.08
CA THR A 31 -4.04 11.21 -1.74
C THR A 31 -3.44 12.62 -1.75
N LEU A 32 -2.48 12.88 -2.64
CA LEU A 32 -1.89 14.21 -2.86
C LEU A 32 -2.95 15.20 -3.36
N ASP A 33 -3.82 14.73 -4.25
CA ASP A 33 -4.96 15.48 -4.80
C ASP A 33 -6.18 15.56 -3.86
N LYS A 34 -6.11 15.01 -2.63
CA LYS A 34 -7.24 14.90 -1.68
C LYS A 34 -8.46 14.12 -2.25
N LYS A 35 -8.25 13.29 -3.28
CA LYS A 35 -9.27 12.43 -3.90
C LYS A 35 -9.48 11.13 -3.11
N SER A 36 -8.42 10.60 -2.51
CA SER A 36 -8.42 9.37 -1.70
C SER A 36 -7.85 9.60 -0.30
N LYS A 37 -8.23 8.73 0.63
CA LYS A 37 -7.61 8.61 1.95
C LYS A 37 -7.29 7.14 2.20
N ILE A 38 -6.03 6.86 2.51
CA ILE A 38 -5.49 5.51 2.68
C ILE A 38 -5.27 5.24 4.17
N TYR A 39 -5.53 4.00 4.56
CA TYR A 39 -5.26 3.48 5.89
C TYR A 39 -4.51 2.15 5.78
N ILE A 40 -3.68 1.87 6.77
CA ILE A 40 -3.05 0.57 6.99
C ILE A 40 -3.28 0.16 8.45
N SER A 41 -3.34 -1.14 8.71
CA SER A 41 -3.36 -1.63 10.09
C SER A 41 -1.93 -1.74 10.63
N THR A 42 -1.77 -1.68 11.95
CA THR A 42 -0.47 -1.96 12.59
C THR A 42 0.02 -3.39 12.27
N VAL A 43 -0.89 -4.35 12.14
CA VAL A 43 -0.57 -5.74 11.75
C VAL A 43 0.05 -5.78 10.36
N THR A 44 -0.56 -5.09 9.39
CA THR A 44 -0.05 -4.95 8.02
C THR A 44 1.36 -4.36 8.00
N ALA A 45 1.64 -3.34 8.80
CA ALA A 45 2.98 -2.76 8.91
C ALA A 45 4.02 -3.75 9.47
N ILE A 46 3.64 -4.54 10.49
CA ILE A 46 4.50 -5.59 11.07
C ILE A 46 4.76 -6.70 10.05
N GLU A 47 3.75 -7.11 9.28
CA GLU A 47 3.90 -8.14 8.26
C GLU A 47 4.88 -7.72 7.16
N VAL A 48 4.73 -6.50 6.61
CA VAL A 48 5.67 -5.96 5.63
C VAL A 48 7.09 -5.93 6.21
N PHE A 49 7.26 -5.41 7.44
CA PHE A 49 8.57 -5.37 8.10
C PHE A 49 9.19 -6.77 8.25
N TYR A 50 8.42 -7.75 8.71
CA TYR A 50 8.90 -9.12 8.90
C TYR A 50 9.29 -9.78 7.56
N ILE A 51 8.50 -9.56 6.51
CA ILE A 51 8.78 -10.09 5.16
C ILE A 51 10.06 -9.45 4.60
N SER A 52 10.20 -8.13 4.73
CA SER A 52 11.39 -7.40 4.26
C SER A 52 12.68 -7.83 4.97
N LEU A 53 12.63 -8.26 6.24
CA LEU A 53 13.80 -8.77 6.96
C LEU A 53 14.19 -10.22 6.60
N ARG A 54 13.27 -11.00 6.04
CA ARG A 54 13.50 -12.41 5.70
C ARG A 54 14.08 -12.59 4.29
N LYS A 55 13.96 -11.57 3.44
CA LYS A 55 14.70 -11.47 2.17
C LYS A 55 16.17 -11.13 2.45
#